data_AF-A0A653QMP7-F1
#
_entry.id   AF-A0A653QMP7-F1
#
_cell.length_a   1.000
_cell.length_b   1.000
_cell.length_c   1.000
_cell.angle_alpha   90.00
_cell.angle_beta   90.00
_cell.angle_gamma   90.00
#
_symmetry.space_group_name_H-M   'P 1'
#
loop_
_entity.id
_entity.type
_entity.pdbx_description
1 polymer ?
#
loop_
_entity_poly.entity_id
_entity_poly.type
_entity_poly.pdbx_seq_one_letter_code
_entity_poly.pdbx_strand_id
1 'polypeptide(L)' 'MKHDSDRTLVISLGRNGRASYPERPWEDIEPVLRRMWEFDGRLRAWQDVRAEVQAAWRASDDLTAPRTRRMQERSRAA' A
#
# COMPACT_ATOMS: atom_id res chain seq x y z
N MET A 1 4.80 10.03 -22.40
CA MET A 1 5.61 9.13 -21.58
C MET A 1 5.55 9.41 -20.08
N LYS A 2 5.54 10.67 -19.60
CA LYS A 2 5.54 10.98 -18.15
C LYS A 2 4.39 10.35 -17.33
N HIS A 3 3.17 10.30 -17.89
CA HIS A 3 2.00 9.77 -17.19
C HIS A 3 2.09 8.28 -16.80
N ASP A 4 2.85 7.48 -17.56
CA ASP A 4 2.99 6.05 -17.30
C ASP A 4 3.96 5.77 -16.14
N SER A 5 5.04 6.58 -16.08
CA SER A 5 5.99 6.57 -14.97
C SER A 5 5.34 7.00 -13.66
N ASP A 6 4.52 8.06 -13.68
CA ASP A 6 3.80 8.53 -12.49
C ASP A 6 2.87 7.44 -11.93
N ARG A 7 2.11 6.76 -12.81
CA ARG A 7 1.19 5.69 -12.39
C ARG A 7 1.92 4.51 -11.75
N THR A 8 3.07 4.12 -12.30
CA THR A 8 3.90 3.05 -11.75
C THR A 8 4.43 3.42 -10.35
N LEU A 9 4.85 4.67 -10.17
CA LEU A 9 5.33 5.18 -8.89
C LEU A 9 4.22 5.23 -7.84
N VAL A 10 3.01 5.68 -8.22
CA VAL A 10 1.83 5.69 -7.34
C VAL A 10 1.53 4.30 -6.81
N ILE A 11 1.46 3.31 -7.70
CA ILE A 11 1.17 1.91 -7.32
C ILE A 11 2.27 1.36 -6.42
N SER A 12 3.53 1.61 -6.77
CA SER A 12 4.69 1.13 -6.01
C SER A 12 4.73 1.75 -4.62
N LEU A 13 4.44 3.05 -4.48
CA LEU A 13 4.41 3.73 -3.19
C LEU A 13 3.35 3.13 -2.25
N GLY A 14 2.13 2.90 -2.76
CA GLY A 14 1.06 2.30 -1.95
C GLY A 14 1.40 0.87 -1.50
N ARG A 15 1.89 0.03 -2.41
CA ARG A 15 2.32 -1.35 -2.11
C ARG A 15 3.46 -1.39 -1.10
N ASN A 16 4.50 -0.59 -1.31
CA ASN A 16 5.64 -0.52 -0.41
C ASN A 16 5.22 0.00 0.96
N GLY A 17 4.35 1.00 1.00
CA GLY A 17 3.75 1.50 2.25
C GLY A 17 3.05 0.40 3.04
N ARG A 18 2.26 -0.47 2.37
CA ARG A 18 1.61 -1.60 3.05
C ARG A 18 2.63 -2.61 3.56
N ALA A 19 3.59 -2.98 2.72
CA ALA A 19 4.62 -3.96 3.07
C ALA A 19 5.52 -3.50 4.23
N SER A 20 5.86 -2.22 4.30
CA SER A 20 6.68 -1.65 5.38
C SER A 20 5.90 -1.43 6.68
N TYR A 21 4.57 -1.25 6.59
CA TYR A 21 3.72 -0.94 7.74
C TYR A 21 2.44 -1.80 7.76
N PRO A 22 2.57 -3.13 7.95
CA PRO A 22 1.46 -4.08 7.82
C PRO A 22 0.42 -3.99 8.94
N GLU A 23 0.73 -3.36 10.07
CA GLU A 23 -0.23 -3.23 11.18
C GLU A 23 -0.73 -1.80 11.37
N ARG A 24 -0.19 -0.85 10.61
CA ARG A 24 -0.55 0.55 10.74
C ARG A 24 -1.79 0.85 9.88
N PRO A 25 -2.74 1.64 10.39
CA PRO A 25 -3.84 2.15 9.59
C PRO A 25 -3.32 3.19 8.58
N TRP A 26 -4.10 3.45 7.54
CA TRP A 26 -3.74 4.41 6.48
C TRP A 26 -3.42 5.80 7.06
N GLU A 27 -4.19 6.25 8.03
CA GLU A 27 -4.11 7.58 8.65
C GLU A 27 -2.74 7.82 9.32
N ASP A 28 -2.12 6.77 9.86
CA ASP A 28 -0.80 6.83 10.49
C ASP A 28 0.33 6.90 9.46
N ILE A 29 0.17 6.22 8.32
CA ILE A 29 1.22 6.11 7.31
C ILE A 29 1.12 7.15 6.20
N GLU A 30 -0.06 7.72 5.98
CA GLU A 30 -0.31 8.72 4.95
C GLU A 30 0.71 9.86 5.01
N PRO A 31 1.03 10.45 6.20
CA PRO A 31 2.02 11.53 6.28
C PRO A 31 3.43 11.10 5.87
N VAL A 32 3.77 9.82 6.04
CA VAL A 32 5.07 9.26 5.64
C VAL A 32 5.12 9.10 4.12
N LEU A 33 4.09 8.49 3.53
CA LEU A 33 4.01 8.30 2.08
C LEU A 33 3.93 9.64 1.33
N ARG A 34 3.21 10.61 1.89
CA ARG A 34 3.16 11.97 1.34
C ARG A 34 4.56 12.58 1.27
N ARG A 35 5.34 12.54 2.36
CA ARG A 35 6.71 13.07 2.37
C ARG A 35 7.60 12.39 1.35
N MET A 36 7.47 11.08 1.18
CA MET A 36 8.24 10.33 0.17
C MET A 36 7.86 10.74 -1.26
N TRP A 37 6.57 10.93 -1.52
CA TRP A 37 6.09 11.37 -2.83
C TRP A 37 6.54 12.80 -3.17
N GLU A 38 6.41 13.71 -2.22
CA GLU A 38 6.72 15.13 -2.40
C GLU A 38 8.23 15.42 -2.38
N PHE A 39 9.06 14.44 -1.99
CA PHE A 39 10.52 14.58 -2.02
C PHE A 39 11.04 14.81 -3.44
N ASP A 40 10.49 14.11 -4.43
CA ASP A 40 10.77 14.33 -5.84
C ASP A 40 9.76 15.35 -6.38
N GLY A 41 10.01 16.65 -6.15
CA GLY A 41 9.13 17.77 -6.49
C GLY A 41 8.82 17.97 -7.99
N ARG A 42 9.13 16.98 -8.83
CA ARG A 42 8.78 16.92 -10.25
C ARG A 42 7.49 16.14 -10.52
N LEU A 43 6.97 15.44 -9.51
CA LEU A 43 5.76 14.63 -9.61
C LEU A 43 4.49 15.47 -9.44
N ARG A 44 3.34 14.87 -9.80
CA ARG A 44 2.02 15.43 -9.53
C ARG A 44 1.84 15.75 -8.05
N ALA A 45 0.98 16.71 -7.72
CA ALA A 45 0.71 17.05 -6.32
C ALA A 45 0.15 15.83 -5.58
N TRP A 46 0.46 15.71 -4.28
CA TRP A 46 -0.05 14.59 -3.46
C TRP A 46 -1.56 14.44 -3.54
N GLN A 47 -2.30 15.55 -3.53
CA GLN A 47 -3.76 15.54 -3.58
C GLN A 47 -4.32 14.88 -4.84
N ASP A 48 -3.58 14.94 -5.96
CA ASP A 48 -4.00 14.37 -7.23
C ASP A 48 -3.80 12.86 -7.29
N VAL A 49 -2.92 12.31 -6.45
CA VAL A 49 -2.55 10.88 -6.45
C VAL A 49 -2.92 10.14 -5.17
N ARG A 50 -3.27 10.84 -4.09
CA ARG A 50 -3.58 10.30 -2.76
C ARG A 50 -4.55 9.13 -2.83
N ALA A 51 -5.64 9.29 -3.57
CA ALA A 51 -6.67 8.26 -3.72
C ALA A 51 -6.15 7.00 -4.41
N GLU A 52 -5.30 7.15 -5.43
CA GLU A 52 -4.69 6.03 -6.16
C GLU A 52 -3.66 5.31 -5.29
N VAL A 53 -2.83 6.05 -4.53
CA VAL A 53 -1.88 5.48 -3.56
C VAL A 53 -2.62 4.71 -2.48
N GLN A 54 -3.71 5.27 -1.93
CA GLN A 54 -4.54 4.60 -0.93
C GLN A 54 -5.20 3.34 -1.49
N ALA A 55 -5.67 3.38 -2.74
CA ALA A 55 -6.23 2.21 -3.40
C ALA A 55 -5.18 1.09 -3.55
N ALA A 56 -3.95 1.41 -3.97
CA ALA A 56 -2.86 0.46 -4.07
C ALA A 56 -2.44 -0.11 -2.69
N TRP A 57 -2.48 0.72 -1.64
CA TRP A 57 -2.25 0.30 -0.27
C TRP A 57 -3.30 -0.71 0.21
N ARG A 58 -4.59 -0.42 0.00
CA ARG A 58 -5.71 -1.32 0.38
C ARG A 58 -5.73 -2.61 -0.43
N ALA A 59 -5.45 -2.56 -1.74
CA ALA A 59 -5.39 -3.76 -2.57
C ALA A 59 -4.27 -4.73 -2.13
N SER A 60 -3.27 -4.24 -1.39
CA SER A 60 -2.21 -5.06 -0.82
C SER A 60 -2.65 -5.82 0.44
N ASP A 61 -3.71 -5.37 1.12
CA ASP A 61 -4.34 -6.09 2.23
C ASP A 61 -4.97 -7.40 1.76
N ASP A 62 -5.64 -7.38 0.61
CA ASP A 62 -6.27 -8.58 0.04
C ASP A 62 -5.24 -9.68 -0.32
N LEU A 63 -3.99 -9.29 -0.57
CA LEU A 63 -2.88 -10.21 -0.85
C LEU A 63 -2.13 -10.67 0.40
N THR A 64 -2.19 -9.90 1.50
CA THR A 64 -1.51 -10.19 2.77
C THR A 64 -2.43 -10.77 3.84
N ALA A 65 -3.75 -10.80 3.60
CA ALA A 65 -4.69 -11.59 4.38
C ALA A 65 -4.18 -13.03 4.47
N PRO A 66 -3.79 -13.50 5.67
CA PRO A 66 -3.10 -14.76 5.76
C PRO A 66 -4.05 -15.91 5.39
N ARG A 67 -3.48 -16.92 4.75
CA ARG A 67 -4.01 -18.29 4.61
C ARG A 67 -4.20 -18.99 5.97
N THR A 68 -4.50 -18.25 7.05
CA THR A 68 -4.65 -18.71 8.44
C THR A 68 -5.98 -19.39 8.75
N ARG A 69 -6.82 -19.67 7.74
CA ARG A 69 -7.97 -20.57 7.93
C ARG A 69 -7.63 -22.06 7.75
N ARG A 70 -6.49 -22.41 7.13
CA ARG A 70 -6.16 -23.81 6.77
C ARG A 70 -5.18 -24.54 7.70
N MET A 71 -4.90 -24.02 8.90
CA MET A 71 -3.98 -24.67 9.85
C MET A 71 -4.55 -24.82 11.27
N GLN A 72 -5.87 -24.65 11.47
CA GLN A 72 -6.56 -25.02 12.72
C GLN A 72 -7.44 -26.28 12.60
N GLU A 73 -7.75 -26.74 11.38
CA GLU A 73 -8.61 -27.94 11.18
C GLU A 73 -7.86 -29.29 11.18
N ARG A 74 -6.53 -29.31 11.25
CA ARG A 74 -5.76 -30.58 11.37
C ARG A 74 -5.41 -30.96 12.81
N SER A 75 -5.76 -30.14 13.80
CA SER A 75 -5.44 -30.37 15.22
C SER A 75 -6.64 -30.84 16.05
N ARG A 76 -7.81 -31.04 15.44
CA ARG A 76 -9.02 -31.56 16.10
C ARG A 76 -9.42 -32.98 15.67
N ALA A 77 -8.59 -33.64 14.87
CA ALA A 77 -8.70 -35.05 14.57
C ALA A 77 -7.49 -35.79 15.15
N ALA A 78 -7.45 -35.87 16.48
CA ALA A 78 -6.63 -36.80 17.25
C ALA A 78 -7.59 -37.67 18.07
#